data_AF-A0A967L445-F1
#
_entry.id   AF-A0A967L445-F1
#
_cell.length_a   1.000
_cell.length_b   1.000
_cell.length_c   1.000
_cell.angle_alpha   90.00
_cell.angle_beta   90.00
_cell.angle_gamma   90.00
#
_symmetry.space_group_name_H-M   'P 1'
#
loop_
_entity.id
_entity.type
_entity.pdbx_description
1 polymer ?
#
loop_
_entity_poly.entity_id
_entity_poly.type
_entity_poly.pdbx_seq_one_letter_code
_entity_poly.pdbx_strand_id
1 'polypeptide(L)' 'EAADRFEALALTGRDAEVAQDILPEIRARLDFLQQVGLAYLNLDRAAPTLSGGEAQRIRIAAQLGSNLQG' A
#
# COMPACT_ATOMS: atom_id res chain seq x y z
N GLU A 1 11.31 -3.00 -0.13
CA GLU A 1 11.77 -2.01 -1.13
C GLU A 1 10.80 -0.83 -1.32
N ALA A 2 9.55 -1.05 -1.74
CA ALA A 2 8.59 0.06 -1.89
C ALA A 2 8.19 0.72 -0.55
N ALA A 3 7.83 -0.09 0.45
CA ALA A 3 7.52 0.40 1.81
C ALA A 3 8.68 1.23 2.38
N ASP A 4 9.89 0.69 2.36
CA ASP A 4 11.10 1.36 2.86
C ASP A 4 11.35 2.70 2.13
N ARG A 5 11.10 2.74 0.82
CA ARG A 5 11.23 3.97 0.02
C ARG A 5 10.22 5.04 0.42
N PHE A 6 8.96 4.67 0.69
CA PHE A 6 7.94 5.62 1.13
C PHE A 6 8.12 6.05 2.59
N GLU A 7 8.72 5.22 3.44
CA GLU A 7 9.14 5.61 4.79
C GLU A 7 10.30 6.62 4.76
N ALA A 8 11.30 6.40 3.90
CA ALA A 8 12.45 7.28 3.75
C ALA A 8 12.16 8.59 2.98
N LEU A 9 10.95 8.77 2.47
CA LEU A 9 10.58 9.94 1.68
C LEU A 9 10.51 11.20 2.57
N ALA A 10 11.49 12.09 2.41
CA ALA A 10 11.52 13.39 3.07
C ALA A 10 11.07 14.48 2.08
N LEU A 11 9.84 14.95 2.22
CA LEU A 11 9.31 16.09 1.48
C LEU A 11 9.38 17.35 2.35
N THR A 12 9.50 18.51 1.71
CA THR A 12 9.60 19.81 2.40
C THR A 12 8.75 20.87 1.71
N GLY A 13 8.35 21.89 2.46
CA GLY A 13 7.60 23.03 1.92
C GLY A 13 6.27 22.58 1.29
N ARG A 14 6.00 23.07 0.08
CA ARG A 14 4.72 22.83 -0.61
C ARG A 14 4.46 21.34 -0.88
N ASP A 15 5.49 20.57 -1.18
CA ASP A 15 5.34 19.14 -1.47
C ASP A 15 4.91 18.37 -0.22
N ALA A 16 5.39 18.76 0.96
CA ALA A 16 4.98 18.16 2.22
C ALA A 16 3.52 18.47 2.53
N GLU A 17 3.06 19.71 2.32
CA GLU A 17 1.66 20.09 2.51
C GLU A 17 0.72 19.32 1.57
N VAL A 18 1.09 19.17 0.31
CA VAL A 18 0.29 18.42 -0.67
C VAL A 18 0.24 16.93 -0.32
N ALA A 19 1.35 16.39 0.20
CA ALA A 19 1.48 14.97 0.48
C ALA A 19 1.01 14.54 1.88
N GLN A 20 0.66 15.49 2.75
CA GLN A 20 0.40 15.25 4.18
C GLN A 20 -0.66 14.17 4.44
N ASP A 21 -1.71 14.12 3.60
CA ASP A 21 -2.83 13.20 3.78
C ASP A 21 -2.62 11.88 3.02
N ILE A 22 -1.94 11.94 1.86
CA ILE A 22 -1.76 10.77 0.99
C ILE A 22 -0.59 9.88 1.40
N LEU A 23 0.48 10.43 1.99
CA LEU A 23 1.63 9.64 2.42
C LEU A 23 1.29 8.63 3.53
N PRO A 24 0.57 9.01 4.61
CA PRO A 24 0.11 8.06 5.61
C PRO A 24 -0.73 6.93 5.00
N GLU A 25 -1.62 7.26 4.06
CA GLU A 25 -2.50 6.30 3.39
C GLU A 25 -1.70 5.31 2.53
N ILE A 26 -0.71 5.78 1.77
CA ILE A 26 0.18 4.91 0.97
C ILE A 26 0.96 3.97 1.90
N ARG A 27 1.57 4.50 2.97
CA ARG A 27 2.33 3.70 3.94
C ARG A 27 1.47 2.63 4.60
N ALA A 28 0.26 2.99 5.03
CA ALA A 28 -0.69 2.03 5.59
C ALA A 28 -1.03 0.90 4.62
N ARG A 29 -1.33 1.22 3.35
CA ARG A 29 -1.62 0.21 2.32
C ARG A 29 -0.44 -0.73 2.05
N LEU A 30 0.78 -0.20 2.02
CA LEU A 30 1.99 -1.00 1.85
C LEU A 30 2.25 -1.89 3.06
N ASP A 31 1.97 -1.41 4.28
CA ASP A 31 2.05 -2.23 5.49
C ASP A 31 1.04 -3.38 5.48
N PHE A 32 -0.21 -3.13 5.06
CA PHE A 32 -1.21 -4.19 4.94
C PHE A 32 -0.78 -5.29 3.95
N LEU A 33 -0.18 -4.93 2.81
CA LEU A 33 0.36 -5.91 1.87
C LEU A 33 1.45 -6.78 2.53
N GLN A 34 2.26 -6.22 3.43
CA GLN A 34 3.24 -6.99 4.19
C GLN A 34 2.57 -7.93 5.21
N GLN A 35 1.58 -7.42 5.95
CA GLN A 35 0.82 -8.20 6.94
C GLN A 35 0.11 -9.41 6.31
N VAL A 36 -0.42 -9.28 5.09
CA VAL A 36 -1.05 -10.39 4.36
C VAL A 36 -0.05 -11.24 3.56
N GLY A 37 1.26 -11.05 3.75
CA GLY A 37 2.31 -11.86 3.13
C GLY A 37 2.44 -11.66 1.62
N LEU A 38 2.15 -10.46 1.11
CA LEU A 38 2.28 -10.09 -0.30
C LEU A 38 3.45 -9.13 -0.57
N ALA A 39 4.37 -8.97 0.39
CA ALA A 39 5.53 -8.10 0.29
C ALA A 39 6.47 -8.43 -0.90
N TYR A 40 6.40 -9.64 -1.44
CA TYR A 40 7.19 -10.08 -2.60
C TYR A 40 6.61 -9.67 -3.94
N LEU A 41 5.39 -9.10 -3.97
CA LEU A 41 4.78 -8.62 -5.20
C LEU A 41 5.38 -7.28 -5.60
N ASN A 42 5.69 -7.13 -6.88
CA ASN A 42 5.95 -5.82 -7.44
C ASN A 42 4.62 -5.07 -7.63
N LEU A 43 4.61 -3.77 -7.33
CA LEU A 43 3.43 -2.91 -7.45
C LEU A 43 2.92 -2.77 -8.89
N ASP A 44 3.77 -3.05 -9.88
CA ASP A 44 3.46 -3.03 -11.31
C ASP A 44 2.98 -4.39 -11.85
N ARG A 45 2.92 -5.44 -11.02
CA ARG A 45 2.45 -6.76 -11.45
C ARG A 45 0.98 -6.70 -11.87
N ALA A 46 0.72 -7.08 -13.12
CA ALA A 46 -0.63 -7.04 -13.68
C ALA A 46 -1.59 -8.00 -12.94
N ALA A 47 -2.78 -7.49 -12.56
CA ALA A 47 -3.79 -8.24 -11.82
C ALA A 47 -4.18 -9.62 -12.42
N PRO A 48 -4.28 -9.80 -13.77
CA PRO A 48 -4.58 -11.11 -14.36
C PRO A 48 -3.52 -12.19 -14.13
N THR A 49 -2.31 -11.82 -13.70
CA THR A 49 -1.21 -12.76 -13.44
C THR A 49 -1.16 -13.26 -12.00
N LEU A 50 -2.07 -12.78 -11.14
CA LEU A 50 -2.16 -13.20 -9.76
C LEU A 50 -2.84 -14.57 -9.65
N SER A 51 -2.32 -15.42 -8.79
CA SER A 51 -3.01 -16.61 -8.32
C SER A 51 -4.29 -16.23 -7.57
N GLY A 52 -5.23 -17.17 -7.50
CA GLY A 52 -6.48 -16.96 -6.74
C GLY A 52 -6.23 -16.60 -5.27
N GLY A 53 -5.21 -17.19 -4.64
CA GLY A 53 -4.83 -16.89 -3.26
C GLY A 53 -4.23 -15.50 -3.09
N GLU A 54 -3.43 -15.02 -4.05
CA GLU A 54 -2.91 -13.65 -4.05
C GLU A 54 -4.06 -12.64 -4.21
N ALA A 55 -4.95 -12.85 -5.18
CA ALA A 55 -6.11 -11.98 -5.40
C ALA A 55 -7.01 -11.90 -4.16
N GLN A 56 -7.21 -13.03 -3.47
CA GLN A 56 -7.98 -13.05 -2.23
C GLN A 56 -7.30 -12.25 -1.11
N ARG A 57 -5.99 -12.39 -0.92
CA ARG A 57 -5.26 -11.63 0.12
C ARG A 57 -5.20 -10.14 -0.19
N ILE A 58 -5.07 -9.75 -1.46
CA ILE A 58 -5.18 -8.34 -1.89
C ILE A 58 -6.55 -7.78 -1.50
N ARG A 59 -7.63 -8.51 -1.75
CA ARG A 59 -8.98 -8.07 -1.38
C ARG A 59 -9.14 -7.91 0.13
N ILE A 60 -8.59 -8.83 0.92
CA ILE A 60 -8.61 -8.72 2.40
C ILE A 60 -7.81 -7.50 2.85
N ALA A 61 -6.60 -7.29 2.32
CA ALA A 61 -5.78 -6.13 2.63
C ALA A 61 -6.49 -4.81 2.27
N ALA A 62 -7.17 -4.77 1.11
CA ALA A 62 -7.95 -3.60 0.70
C ALA A 62 -9.13 -3.33 1.64
N GLN A 63 -9.83 -4.37 2.12
CA GLN A 63 -10.96 -4.24 3.03
C GLN A 63 -10.53 -3.83 4.45
N LEU A 64 -9.36 -4.28 4.92
CA LEU A 64 -8.82 -3.88 6.21
C LEU A 64 -8.21 -2.47 6.17
N GLY A 65 -7.64 -2.07 5.03
CA GLY A 65 -7.05 -0.75 4.82
C GLY A 65 -8.06 0.34 4.48
N SER A 66 -9.17 0.01 3.81
CA SER A 66 -10.34 0.87 3.79
C SER A 66 -11.02 0.76 5.15
N ASN A 67 -10.62 1.59 6.11
CA ASN A 67 -11.42 1.80 7.32
C ASN A 67 -12.90 1.76 6.96
N LEU A 68 -13.69 0.99 7.71
CA LEU A 68 -15.15 0.98 7.68
C LEU A 68 -15.67 2.42 7.85
N GLN A 69 -15.70 3.19 6.76
CA GLN A 69 -16.54 4.37 6.59
C GLN A 69 -17.76 3.90 5.79
N GLY A 70 -18.60 3.15 6.51
CA GLY A 70 -19.96 2.79 6.18
C GLY A 70 -20.73 2.78 7.48
#